data_AF-A0A3D0NX09-F1
#
_entry.id   AF-A0A3D0NX09-F1
#
_cell.length_a   1.000
_cell.length_b   1.000
_cell.length_c   1.000
_cell.angle_alpha   90.00
_cell.angle_beta   90.00
_cell.angle_gamma   90.00
#
_symmetry.space_group_name_H-M   'P 1'
#
loop_
_entity.id
_entity.type
_entity.pdbx_description
1 polymer ?
#
loop_
_entity_poly.entity_id
_entity_poly.type
_entity_poly.pdbx_seq_one_letter_code
_entity_poly.pdbx_strand_id
1 'polypeptide(L)'
;DEATACVVMASGGYPLAYKKGLEITGLDENGQLPGVEIFHAGTKLEKGKFYTNGGRVLGVTASGKTLDEALDKAYAAVKKISFEGAHYRTDIGRTK
;
A
#
# COMPACT_ATOMS: atom_id res chain seq x y z
N ASP A 1 14.35 -5.54 -20.15
CA ASP A 1 12.95 -5.28 -19.78
C ASP A 1 12.65 -5.85 -18.40
N GLU A 2 12.01 -5.04 -17.57
CA GLU A 2 11.48 -5.42 -16.25
C GLU A 2 9.99 -5.07 -16.22
N ALA A 3 9.24 -5.75 -15.37
CA ALA A 3 7.83 -5.44 -15.11
C ALA A 3 7.67 -4.79 -13.74
N THR A 4 6.67 -3.92 -13.61
CA THR A 4 6.35 -3.22 -12.37
C THR A 4 4.86 -3.35 -12.08
N ALA A 5 4.51 -3.58 -10.81
CA ALA A 5 3.13 -3.66 -10.37
C ALA A 5 2.91 -2.80 -9.13
N CYS A 6 1.76 -2.13 -9.05
CA CYS A 6 1.36 -1.28 -7.94
C CYS A 6 0.01 -1.73 -7.38
N VAL A 7 -0.04 -2.00 -6.08
CA VAL A 7 -1.27 -2.35 -5.35
C VAL A 7 -1.66 -1.19 -4.45
N VAL A 8 -2.89 -0.69 -4.61
CA VAL A 8 -3.41 0.39 -3.78
C VAL A 8 -4.04 -0.17 -2.51
N MET A 9 -3.65 0.38 -1.36
CA MET A 9 -4.31 0.18 -0.07
C MET A 9 -5.23 1.36 0.22
N ALA A 10 -6.48 1.08 0.57
CA ALA A 10 -7.52 2.09 0.81
C ALA A 10 -8.14 1.98 2.21
N SER A 11 -8.66 3.12 2.71
CA SER A 11 -9.34 3.26 3.99
C SER A 11 -10.72 2.60 3.96
N GLY A 12 -11.07 1.83 4.98
CA GLY A 12 -12.37 1.15 5.10
C GLY A 12 -13.56 2.09 4.85
N GLY A 13 -14.45 1.69 3.94
CA GLY A 13 -15.61 2.47 3.50
C GLY A 13 -15.41 3.26 2.21
N TYR A 14 -14.17 3.39 1.70
CA TYR A 14 -13.92 3.93 0.35
C TYR A 14 -14.68 3.10 -0.72
N PRO A 15 -15.32 3.72 -1.73
CA PRO A 15 -15.26 5.13 -2.12
C PRO A 15 -16.24 6.09 -1.42
N LEU A 16 -17.00 5.60 -0.44
CA LEU A 16 -18.00 6.38 0.31
C LEU A 16 -17.35 7.04 1.54
N ALA A 17 -18.04 7.03 2.69
CA ALA A 17 -17.52 7.57 3.94
C ALA A 17 -16.46 6.64 4.55
N TYR A 18 -15.34 7.21 4.96
CA TYR A 18 -14.22 6.51 5.60
C TYR A 18 -13.66 7.33 6.76
N LYS A 19 -13.07 6.65 7.73
CA LYS A 19 -12.37 7.30 8.85
C LYS A 19 -10.98 7.77 8.41
N LYS A 20 -10.52 8.87 9.03
CA LYS A 20 -9.15 9.39 8.91
C LYS A 20 -8.46 9.34 10.27
N GLY A 21 -7.14 9.52 10.29
CA GLY A 21 -6.34 9.56 11.52
C GLY A 21 -6.05 8.18 12.10
N LEU A 22 -6.16 7.12 11.29
CA LEU A 22 -5.86 5.76 11.73
C LEU A 22 -4.37 5.49 11.55
N GLU A 23 -3.71 4.97 12.57
CA GLU A 23 -2.26 4.71 12.54
C GLU A 23 -1.92 3.66 11.48
N ILE A 24 -0.89 3.96 10.68
CA ILE A 24 -0.31 3.09 9.68
C ILE A 24 0.94 2.46 10.29
N THR A 25 0.97 1.14 10.32
CA THR A 25 2.06 0.33 10.88
C THR A 25 2.71 -0.54 9.81
N GLY A 26 3.94 -0.99 10.06
CA GLY A 26 4.69 -1.87 9.15
C GLY A 26 5.62 -1.15 8.17
N LEU A 27 5.67 0.19 8.23
CA LEU A 27 6.63 1.03 7.52
C LEU A 27 7.80 1.39 8.44
N ASP A 28 8.95 1.68 7.85
CA ASP A 28 10.09 2.27 8.56
C ASP A 28 9.86 3.78 8.88
N GLU A 29 10.86 4.42 9.49
CA GLU A 29 10.81 5.83 9.86
C GLU A 29 10.63 6.79 8.66
N ASN A 30 10.96 6.34 7.44
CA ASN A 30 10.81 7.10 6.21
C ASN A 30 9.49 6.78 5.48
N GLY A 31 8.64 5.92 6.04
CA GLY A 31 7.40 5.49 5.41
C GLY A 31 7.63 4.43 4.32
N GLN A 32 8.79 3.76 4.32
CA GLN A 32 9.18 2.81 3.30
C GLN A 32 9.22 1.37 3.83
N LEU A 33 9.42 0.43 2.91
CA LEU A 33 9.58 -0.98 3.21
C LEU A 33 10.65 -1.59 2.29
N PRO A 34 11.63 -2.36 2.80
CA PRO A 34 12.71 -2.90 1.97
C PRO A 34 12.21 -3.73 0.78
N GLY A 35 12.77 -3.47 -0.40
CA GLY A 35 12.50 -4.22 -1.63
C GLY A 35 11.24 -3.80 -2.40
N VAL A 36 10.55 -2.75 -1.94
CA VAL A 36 9.41 -2.12 -2.63
C VAL A 36 9.49 -0.60 -2.49
N GLU A 37 8.77 0.11 -3.34
CA GLU A 37 8.56 1.56 -3.24
C GLU A 37 7.15 1.82 -2.69
N ILE A 38 7.06 2.62 -1.62
CA ILE A 38 5.80 3.01 -1.00
C ILE A 38 5.46 4.44 -1.41
N PHE A 39 4.44 4.58 -2.26
CA PHE A 39 3.90 5.88 -2.63
C PHE A 39 2.81 6.32 -1.67
N HIS A 40 3.07 7.41 -0.95
CA HIS A 40 2.12 8.04 -0.05
C HIS A 40 1.10 8.88 -0.81
N ALA A 41 -0.19 8.49 -0.76
CA ALA A 41 -1.27 9.24 -1.40
C ALA A 41 -2.12 9.99 -0.37
N GLY A 42 -2.78 9.24 0.50
CA GLY A 42 -3.70 9.76 1.52
C GLY A 42 -3.15 9.53 2.91
N THR A 43 -1.96 10.05 3.21
CA THR A 43 -1.31 9.89 4.52
C THR A 43 -0.95 11.24 5.17
N LYS A 44 -0.74 11.22 6.49
CA LYS A 44 -0.20 12.33 7.27
C LYS A 44 0.92 11.80 8.17
N LEU A 45 2.05 12.50 8.24
CA LEU A 45 3.09 12.26 9.24
C LEU A 45 2.83 13.16 10.45
N GLU A 46 2.74 12.57 11.63
CA GLU A 46 2.53 13.31 12.88
C GLU A 46 3.30 12.64 14.01
N LYS A 47 4.16 13.41 14.70
CA LYS A 47 4.99 12.93 15.82
C LYS A 47 5.77 11.64 15.50
N GLY A 48 6.32 11.55 14.28
CA GLY A 48 7.12 10.40 13.82
C GLY A 48 6.31 9.17 13.44
N LYS A 49 4.98 9.27 13.35
CA LYS A 49 4.08 8.18 12.95
C LYS A 49 3.24 8.56 11.74
N PHE A 50 2.92 7.57 10.91
CA PHE A 50 2.06 7.76 9.74
C PHE A 50 0.61 7.45 10.07
N TYR A 51 -0.31 8.25 9.52
CA TYR A 51 -1.75 8.11 9.70
C TYR A 51 -2.49 8.20 8.37
N THR A 52 -3.65 7.55 8.26
CA THR A 52 -4.54 7.71 7.11
C THR A 52 -5.11 9.14 7.05
N ASN A 53 -5.23 9.69 5.85
CA ASN A 53 -5.77 11.04 5.62
C ASN A 53 -6.58 11.15 4.30
N GLY A 54 -6.87 10.02 3.65
CA GLY A 54 -7.62 9.95 2.40
C GLY A 54 -8.22 8.57 2.14
N GLY A 55 -9.02 8.48 1.07
CA GLY A 55 -9.67 7.23 0.67
C GLY A 55 -8.67 6.20 0.14
N ARG A 56 -7.87 6.56 -0.86
CA ARG A 56 -6.67 5.81 -1.27
C ARG A 56 -5.50 6.28 -0.42
N VAL A 57 -4.84 5.36 0.27
CA VAL A 57 -3.86 5.68 1.32
C VAL A 57 -2.44 5.49 0.81
N LEU A 58 -2.10 4.29 0.33
CA LEU A 58 -0.76 3.93 -0.14
C LEU A 58 -0.83 3.24 -1.50
N GLY A 59 0.19 3.45 -2.33
CA GLY A 59 0.51 2.61 -3.48
C GLY A 59 1.77 1.80 -3.18
N VAL A 60 1.63 0.47 -3.05
CA VAL A 60 2.75 -0.44 -2.79
C VAL A 60 3.25 -0.98 -4.12
N THR A 61 4.45 -0.57 -4.53
CA THR A 61 4.98 -0.83 -5.88
C THR A 61 6.22 -1.68 -5.83
N ALA A 62 6.29 -2.71 -6.67
CA ALA A 62 7.44 -3.57 -6.79
C ALA A 62 7.80 -3.81 -8.25
N SER A 63 9.08 -4.08 -8.50
CA SER A 63 9.60 -4.49 -9.81
C SER A 63 10.17 -5.90 -9.76
N GLY A 64 10.11 -6.58 -10.90
CA GLY A 64 10.60 -7.95 -11.08
C GLY A 64 10.89 -8.25 -12.56
N LYS A 65 11.53 -9.39 -12.81
CA LYS A 65 11.84 -9.83 -14.18
C LYS A 65 10.57 -10.18 -14.96
N THR A 66 9.52 -10.57 -14.26
CA THR A 66 8.19 -10.86 -14.80
C THR A 66 7.12 -10.10 -14.03
N LEU A 67 5.93 -9.95 -14.62
CA LEU A 67 4.79 -9.34 -13.95
C LEU A 67 4.40 -10.12 -12.69
N ASP A 68 4.42 -11.46 -12.74
CA ASP A 68 4.12 -12.31 -11.59
C ASP A 68 5.09 -12.07 -10.43
N GLU A 69 6.39 -11.94 -10.73
CA GLU A 69 7.40 -11.63 -9.70
C GLU A 69 7.15 -10.25 -9.06
N ALA A 70 6.81 -9.24 -9.87
CA ALA A 70 6.47 -7.91 -9.38
C ALA A 70 5.20 -7.94 -8.50
N LEU A 71 4.16 -8.69 -8.92
CA LEU A 71 2.93 -8.85 -8.16
C LEU A 71 3.16 -9.58 -6.83
N ASP A 72 3.91 -10.67 -6.83
CA ASP A 72 4.21 -11.44 -5.62
C ASP A 72 4.97 -10.59 -4.59
N LYS A 73 5.95 -9.80 -5.04
CA LYS A 73 6.67 -8.84 -4.17
C LYS A 73 5.75 -7.76 -3.63
N ALA A 74 4.92 -7.14 -4.48
CA ALA A 74 3.98 -6.10 -4.05
C ALA A 74 2.99 -6.66 -3.02
N TYR A 75 2.40 -7.84 -3.27
CA TYR A 75 1.46 -8.48 -2.34
C TYR A 75 2.13 -8.94 -1.03
N ALA A 76 3.37 -9.41 -1.08
CA ALA A 76 4.13 -9.74 0.13
C ALA A 76 4.40 -8.50 0.98
N ALA A 77 4.66 -7.35 0.37
CA ALA A 77 4.84 -6.08 1.07
C ALA A 77 3.52 -5.52 1.62
N VAL A 78 2.43 -5.56 0.85
CA VAL A 78 1.09 -5.13 1.31
C VAL A 78 0.69 -5.85 2.61
N LYS A 79 0.99 -7.15 2.73
CA LYS A 79 0.70 -7.95 3.94
C LYS A 79 1.46 -7.51 5.19
N LYS A 80 2.54 -6.75 5.05
CA LYS A 80 3.32 -6.22 6.18
C LYS A 80 2.79 -4.89 6.68
N ILE A 81 1.97 -4.20 5.90
CA ILE A 81 1.41 -2.88 6.23
C ILE A 81 0.00 -3.05 6.79
N SER A 82 -0.33 -2.32 7.86
CA SER A 82 -1.65 -2.41 8.50
C SER A 82 -2.15 -1.06 9.01
N PHE A 83 -3.45 -0.84 8.86
CA PHE A 83 -4.25 0.20 9.51
C PHE A 83 -5.71 -0.28 9.61
N GLU A 84 -6.49 0.27 10.55
CA GLU A 84 -7.89 -0.14 10.76
C GLU A 84 -8.71 -0.02 9.47
N GLY A 85 -9.37 -1.11 9.07
CA GLY A 85 -10.21 -1.15 7.86
C GLY A 85 -9.45 -1.10 6.53
N ALA A 86 -8.13 -1.31 6.53
CA ALA A 86 -7.34 -1.42 5.31
C ALA A 86 -7.92 -2.48 4.36
N HIS A 87 -8.10 -2.12 3.10
CA HIS A 87 -8.48 -3.07 2.06
C HIS A 87 -7.72 -2.79 0.76
N TYR A 88 -7.51 -3.86 0.00
CA TYR A 88 -6.82 -3.85 -1.29
C TYR A 88 -7.33 -5.03 -2.11
N ARG A 89 -7.23 -4.92 -3.43
CA ARG A 89 -7.57 -6.00 -4.36
C ARG A 89 -6.46 -7.04 -4.42
N THR A 90 -6.80 -8.32 -4.48
CA THR A 90 -5.86 -9.46 -4.57
C THR A 90 -5.67 -10.00 -6.00
N ASP A 91 -6.29 -9.35 -6.97
CA ASP A 91 -6.37 -9.75 -8.38
C ASP A 91 -5.80 -8.68 -9.34
N ILE A 92 -5.02 -7.71 -8.85
CA ILE A 92 -4.38 -6.72 -9.69
C ILE A 92 -3.42 -7.41 -10.65
N GLY A 93 -3.52 -7.10 -11.94
CA GLY A 93 -2.66 -7.68 -12.98
C GLY A 93 -2.90 -9.16 -13.27
N ARG A 94 -3.85 -9.82 -12.59
CA ARG A 94 -4.22 -11.22 -12.86
C ARG A 94 -5.28 -11.27 -13.95
N THR A 95 -5.03 -12.07 -14.99
CA THR A 95 -5.92 -12.23 -16.15
C THR A 95 -6.54 -13.62 -16.26
N LYS A 96 -6.30 -14.49 -15.26
CA LYS A 96 -6.87 -15.83 -15.13
C LYS A 96 -7.38 -16.03 -13.72
#